data_AF-A0A7Y6MWY0-F1
#
_entry.id   AF-A0A7Y6MWY0-F1
#
_cell.length_a   1.000
_cell.length_b   1.000
_cell.length_c   1.000
_cell.angle_alpha   90.00
_cell.angle_beta   90.00
_cell.angle_gamma   90.00
#
_symmetry.space_group_name_H-M   'P 1'
#
loop_
_entity.id
_entity.type
_entity.pdbx_description
1 polymer ?
#
loop_
_entity_poly.entity_id
_entity_poly.type
_entity_poly.pdbx_seq_one_letter_code
_entity_poly.pdbx_strand_id
1 'polypeptide(L)'
;MSKNVLLITELLSGRLLHDFANSMNGIMFALEELEAGGKNDAVAWKEALSLLRESSDDLMHKHKVMKQAYSSSADNRSFDRTKLNIENYLLKKK
;
A
#
# COMPACT_ATOMS: atom_id res chain seq x y z
N MET A 1 5.07 -14.99 -24.72
CA MET A 1 4.62 -14.61 -23.36
C MET A 1 3.39 -15.43 -23.03
N SER A 2 3.47 -16.35 -22.06
CA SER A 2 2.40 -17.32 -21.79
C SER A 2 1.20 -16.65 -21.10
N LYS A 3 -0.03 -17.04 -21.43
CA LYS A 3 -1.29 -16.55 -20.79
C LYS A 3 -1.22 -16.52 -19.25
N ASN A 4 -0.47 -17.45 -18.66
CA ASN A 4 -0.27 -17.55 -17.22
C ASN A 4 0.43 -16.32 -16.63
N VAL A 5 1.40 -15.73 -17.35
CA VAL A 5 2.09 -14.53 -16.92
C VAL A 5 1.13 -13.34 -16.82
N LEU A 6 0.25 -13.17 -17.82
CA LEU A 6 -0.71 -12.08 -17.86
C LEU A 6 -1.72 -12.18 -16.69
N LEU A 7 -2.28 -13.37 -16.47
CA LEU A 7 -3.23 -13.64 -15.40
C LEU A 7 -2.61 -13.42 -14.00
N ILE A 8 -1.37 -13.87 -13.82
CA ILE A 8 -0.63 -13.66 -12.56
C ILE A 8 -0.39 -12.16 -12.32
N THR A 9 0.04 -11.42 -13.35
CA THR A 9 0.23 -9.97 -13.25
C THR A 9 -1.08 -9.26 -12.91
N GLU A 10 -2.20 -9.64 -13.52
CA GLU A 10 -3.51 -9.04 -13.26
C GLU A 10 -3.98 -9.28 -11.82
N LEU A 11 -3.88 -10.52 -11.32
CA LEU A 11 -4.21 -10.87 -9.94
C LEU A 11 -3.33 -10.11 -8.92
N LEU A 12 -2.03 -10.06 -9.16
CA LEU A 12 -1.09 -9.36 -8.28
C LEU A 12 -1.34 -7.85 -8.27
N SER A 13 -1.65 -7.28 -9.42
CA SER A 13 -1.97 -5.85 -9.57
C SER A 13 -3.27 -5.48 -8.88
N GLY A 14 -4.30 -6.32 -9.01
CA GLY A 14 -5.58 -6.15 -8.31
C GLY A 14 -5.40 -6.18 -6.80
N ARG A 15 -4.59 -7.11 -6.27
CA ARG A 15 -4.29 -7.19 -4.84
C ARG A 15 -3.53 -5.95 -4.34
N LEU A 16 -2.57 -5.45 -5.11
CA LEU A 16 -1.83 -4.22 -4.80
C LEU A 16 -2.75 -2.99 -4.74
N LEU A 17 -3.67 -2.86 -5.70
CA LEU A 17 -4.66 -1.77 -5.72
C LEU A 17 -5.62 -1.85 -4.53
N HIS A 18 -6.13 -3.04 -4.20
CA HIS A 18 -6.96 -3.25 -3.02
C HIS A 18 -6.23 -2.87 -1.73
N ASP A 19 -4.98 -3.33 -1.58
CA ASP A 19 -4.17 -3.01 -0.42
C ASP A 19 -3.86 -1.51 -0.32
N PHE A 20 -3.67 -0.83 -1.45
CA PHE A 20 -3.51 0.63 -1.50
C PHE A 20 -4.77 1.36 -1.04
N ALA A 21 -5.94 0.93 -1.51
CA ALA A 21 -7.23 1.49 -1.10
C ALA A 21 -7.46 1.33 0.41
N ASN A 22 -7.06 0.19 1.00
CA ASN A 22 -7.16 -0.02 2.44
C ASN A 22 -6.32 0.97 3.26
N SER A 23 -5.09 1.29 2.83
CA SER A 23 -4.28 2.32 3.52
C SER A 23 -4.91 3.70 3.39
N MET A 24 -5.46 4.04 2.22
CA MET A 24 -6.19 5.30 2.03
C MET A 24 -7.40 5.39 2.98
N ASN A 25 -8.13 4.29 3.17
CA ASN A 25 -9.25 4.23 4.10
C ASN A 25 -8.80 4.42 5.56
N GLY A 26 -7.66 3.84 5.96
CA GLY A 26 -7.09 4.06 7.30
C GLY A 26 -6.71 5.52 7.56
N ILE A 27 -6.17 6.21 6.55
CA ILE A 27 -5.90 7.66 6.61
C ILE A 27 -7.20 8.45 6.76
N MET A 28 -8.22 8.14 5.94
CA MET A 28 -9.52 8.83 5.98
C MET A 28 -10.17 8.69 7.36
N PHE A 29 -10.23 7.46 7.88
CA PHE A 29 -10.79 7.18 9.20
C PHE A 29 -10.04 7.92 10.32
N ALA A 30 -8.71 7.93 10.27
CA ALA A 30 -7.91 8.67 11.25
C ALA A 30 -8.18 10.19 11.20
N LEU A 31 -8.41 10.76 10.02
CA LEU A 31 -8.74 12.17 9.86
C LEU A 31 -10.14 12.49 10.38
N GLU A 32 -11.12 11.62 10.11
CA GLU A 32 -12.48 11.74 10.64
C GLU A 32 -12.50 11.72 12.17
N GLU A 33 -11.75 10.81 12.79
CA GLU A 33 -11.59 10.74 14.25
C GLU A 33 -10.91 11.99 14.83
N LEU A 34 -9.90 12.54 14.14
CA LEU A 34 -9.24 13.79 14.54
C LEU A 34 -10.16 15.01 14.44
N GLU A 35 -11.10 15.01 13.49
CA GLU A 35 -12.09 16.08 13.30
C GLU A 35 -13.25 15.96 14.30
N ALA A 36 -13.72 14.74 14.58
CA ALA A 36 -14.81 14.46 15.51
C ALA A 36 -14.38 14.59 16.99
N GLY A 37 -13.14 14.23 17.30
CA GLY A 37 -12.56 14.35 18.62
C GLY A 37 -12.25 15.81 18.96
N GLY A 38 -13.12 16.46 19.74
CA GLY A 38 -12.71 17.68 20.44
C GLY A 38 -11.43 17.40 21.23
N LYS A 39 -10.46 18.33 21.24
CA LYS A 39 -9.09 18.22 21.83
C LYS A 39 -8.98 17.66 23.26
N ASN A 40 -10.09 17.33 23.91
CA ASN A 40 -10.21 16.88 25.28
C ASN A 40 -10.07 15.36 25.44
N ASP A 41 -10.18 14.55 24.38
CA ASP A 41 -9.84 13.12 24.43
C ASP A 41 -8.43 12.86 23.88
N ALA A 42 -7.44 13.03 24.75
CA ALA A 42 -6.03 12.86 24.41
C ALA A 42 -5.66 11.42 24.02
N VAL A 43 -6.47 10.42 24.41
CA VAL A 43 -6.22 9.02 24.08
C VAL A 43 -6.66 8.74 22.65
N ALA A 44 -7.91 9.08 22.31
CA ALA A 44 -8.43 8.93 20.95
C ALA A 44 -7.59 9.73 19.93
N TRP A 45 -7.17 10.94 20.29
CA TRP A 45 -6.31 11.78 19.44
C TRP A 45 -4.94 11.13 19.16
N LYS A 46 -4.33 10.51 20.18
CA LYS A 46 -3.04 9.82 20.04
C LYS A 46 -3.17 8.55 19.20
N GLU A 47 -4.25 7.81 19.36
CA GLU A 47 -4.55 6.61 18.56
C GLU A 47 -4.78 6.96 17.10
N ALA A 48 -5.57 8.00 16.81
CA ALA A 48 -5.82 8.48 15.46
C ALA A 48 -4.51 8.95 14.78
N LEU A 49 -3.63 9.66 15.50
CA LEU A 49 -2.31 10.01 14.95
C LEU A 49 -1.41 8.79 14.69
N SER A 50 -1.45 7.77 15.53
CA SER A 50 -0.71 6.52 15.29
C SER A 50 -1.20 5.85 14.02
N LEU A 51 -2.53 5.72 13.89
CA LEU A 51 -3.16 5.12 12.72
C LEU A 51 -2.86 5.91 11.44
N LEU A 52 -2.88 7.23 11.49
CA LEU A 52 -2.54 8.10 10.37
C LEU A 52 -1.10 7.88 9.92
N ARG A 53 -0.16 7.80 10.87
CA ARG A 53 1.25 7.55 10.59
C ARG A 53 1.47 6.17 9.99
N GLU A 54 0.92 5.12 10.62
CA GLU A 54 1.04 3.74 10.14
C GLU A 54 0.45 3.57 8.75
N SER A 55 -0.75 4.11 8.52
CA SER A 55 -1.43 4.03 7.22
C SER A 55 -0.68 4.82 6.14
N SER A 56 -0.08 5.97 6.49
CA SER A 56 0.73 6.77 5.57
C SER A 56 2.05 6.09 5.20
N ASP A 57 2.75 5.50 6.19
CA ASP A 57 3.99 4.77 5.96
C ASP A 57 3.75 3.53 5.06
N ASP A 58 2.66 2.80 5.31
CA ASP A 58 2.24 1.65 4.50
C ASP A 58 1.82 2.08 3.08
N LEU A 59 1.07 3.19 2.94
CA LEU A 59 0.71 3.77 1.63
C LEU A 59 1.95 4.15 0.82
N MET A 60 2.92 4.82 1.45
CA MET A 60 4.17 5.24 0.81
C MET A 60 5.01 4.04 0.38
N HIS A 61 5.05 2.98 1.20
CA HIS A 61 5.72 1.74 0.85
C HIS A 61 5.08 1.08 -0.38
N LYS A 62 3.75 0.94 -0.40
CA LYS A 62 3.00 0.38 -1.54
C LYS A 62 3.18 1.22 -2.80
N HIS A 63 3.10 2.55 -2.69
CA HIS A 63 3.35 3.46 -3.81
C HIS A 63 4.74 3.26 -4.41
N LYS A 64 5.78 3.06 -3.57
CA LYS A 64 7.13 2.76 -4.05
C LYS A 64 7.20 1.44 -4.81
N VAL A 65 6.55 0.39 -4.30
CA VAL A 65 6.45 -0.92 -4.97
C VAL A 65 5.72 -0.78 -6.31
N MET A 66 4.59 -0.07 -6.35
CA MET A 66 3.86 0.20 -7.59
C MET A 66 4.72 0.99 -8.58
N LYS A 67 5.37 2.06 -8.13
CA LYS A 67 6.29 2.84 -8.98
C LYS A 67 7.41 1.97 -9.51
N GLN A 68 7.96 1.04 -8.74
CA GLN A 68 8.96 0.08 -9.22
C GLN A 68 8.37 -0.96 -10.20
N ALA A 69 7.14 -1.42 -10.00
CA ALA A 69 6.52 -2.35 -10.91
C ALA A 69 6.14 -1.70 -12.25
N TYR A 70 5.79 -0.40 -12.24
CA TYR A 70 5.16 0.30 -13.36
C TYR A 70 5.99 1.43 -13.98
N SER A 71 7.10 1.87 -13.36
CA SER A 71 8.01 2.85 -13.98
C SER A 71 8.83 2.19 -15.07
N SER A 72 8.83 2.79 -16.27
CA SER A 72 9.60 2.36 -17.45
C SER A 72 11.09 2.73 -17.41
N SER A 73 11.65 3.02 -16.24
CA SER A 73 13.10 3.18 -16.02
C SER A 73 13.86 1.89 -16.35
N ALA A 74 15.11 2.00 -16.82
CA ALA A 74 15.93 0.88 -17.28
C ALA A 74 16.04 -0.29 -16.28
N ASP A 75 15.98 -0.02 -14.98
CA ASP A 75 16.02 -1.01 -13.89
C ASP A 75 14.76 -1.90 -13.74
N ASN A 76 13.63 -1.45 -14.27
CA ASN A 76 12.31 -2.09 -14.12
C ASN A 76 11.86 -2.83 -15.39
N ARG A 77 12.71 -2.90 -16.41
CA ARG A 77 12.42 -3.71 -17.61
C ARG A 77 12.49 -5.22 -17.34
N SER A 78 12.98 -5.64 -16.17
CA SER A 78 13.04 -7.04 -15.77
C SER A 78 11.74 -7.47 -15.10
N PHE A 79 10.92 -8.20 -15.86
CA PHE A 79 9.69 -8.83 -15.35
C PHE A 79 9.96 -9.69 -14.11
N ASP A 80 11.06 -10.46 -14.11
CA ASP A 80 11.43 -11.32 -12.99
C ASP A 80 11.69 -10.51 -11.71
N ARG A 81 12.34 -9.35 -11.85
CA ARG A 81 12.63 -8.45 -10.72
C ARG A 81 11.35 -7.81 -10.18
N THR A 82 10.41 -7.43 -11.05
CA THR A 82 9.09 -6.93 -10.66
C THR A 82 8.28 -8.00 -9.94
N LYS A 83 8.23 -9.23 -10.47
CA LYS A 83 7.56 -10.37 -9.84
C LYS A 83 8.13 -10.64 -8.45
N LEU A 84 9.46 -10.69 -8.32
CA LEU A 84 10.16 -10.98 -7.07
C LEU A 84 9.94 -9.88 -6.01
N ASN A 85 9.85 -8.61 -6.42
CA ASN A 85 9.49 -7.50 -5.53
C ASN A 85 8.06 -7.63 -4.99
N ILE A 86 7.11 -8.03 -5.83
CA ILE A 86 5.72 -8.26 -5.42
C ILE A 86 5.63 -9.48 -4.48
N GLU A 87 6.30 -10.58 -4.81
CA GLU A 87 6.34 -11.78 -3.96
C GLU A 87 6.94 -11.47 -2.57
N ASN A 88 8.04 -10.71 -2.52
CA ASN A 88 8.66 -10.27 -1.27
C ASN A 88 7.74 -9.38 -0.42
N TYR A 89 6.96 -8.50 -1.06
CA TYR A 89 5.95 -7.69 -0.35
C TYR A 89 4.88 -8.58 0.29
N LEU A 90 4.36 -9.57 -0.45
CA LEU A 90 3.33 -10.49 0.05
C LEU A 90 3.84 -11.39 1.18
N LEU A 91 5.12 -11.78 1.16
CA LEU A 91 5.74 -12.58 2.22
C LEU A 91 5.90 -11.81 3.53
N LYS A 92 6.18 -10.50 3.48
CA LYS A 92 6.29 -9.65 4.68
C LYS A 92 4.96 -9.40 5.40
N LYS A 93 3.84 -9.69 4.75
CA LYS A 93 2.47 -9.48 5.27
C LYS A 93 1.88 -10.72 5.97
N LYS A 94 2.57 -11.86 5.90
CA LYS A 94 2.27 -13.06 6.71
C LYS A 94 3.02 -12.99 8.03
#